data_AF-A0A143BNB9-F1
#
_entry.id   AF-A0A143BNB9-F1
#
_cell.length_a   1.000
_cell.length_b   1.000
_cell.length_c   1.000
_cell.angle_alpha   90.00
_cell.angle_beta   90.00
_cell.angle_gamma   90.00
#
_symmetry.space_group_name_H-M   'P 1'
#
loop_
_entity.id
_entity.type
_entity.pdbx_description
1 polymer ?
#
loop_
_entity_poly.entity_id
_entity_poly.type
_entity_poly.pdbx_seq_one_letter_code
_entity_poly.pdbx_strand_id
1 'polypeptide(L)'
;MTSARVAALPFQVSGENQVIAKGTVTTTEERRHGVLRLEGATLTVQWRVEREIQRVGVEIRTDTERDGMRSIPVRVDQLGDARVRTRGRWWWRRWELVLTARDLSAFDPLAGNDGFDFAHPAELVLPVRTADVELAREFASEVELAIAELALRAAEQAAAPLPAPAPGALPSAPPSA
;
A
#
# COMPACT_ATOMS: atom_id res chain seq x y z
N MET A 1 9.77 -9.77 23.10
CA MET A 1 8.31 -9.65 23.01
C MET A 1 8.03 -8.54 22.00
N THR A 2 7.54 -8.87 20.81
CA THR A 2 7.17 -7.86 19.80
C THR A 2 5.98 -7.09 20.35
N SER A 3 6.14 -5.79 20.63
CA SER A 3 5.00 -4.95 21.00
C SER A 3 3.93 -5.05 19.92
N ALA A 4 2.66 -5.13 20.31
CA ALA A 4 1.56 -5.11 19.36
C ALA A 4 1.48 -3.71 18.75
N ARG A 5 2.22 -3.48 17.65
CA ARG A 5 2.15 -2.23 16.88
C ARG A 5 0.82 -2.20 16.16
N VAL A 6 0.01 -1.18 16.47
CA VAL A 6 -1.27 -0.91 15.83
C VAL A 6 -1.33 0.56 15.47
N ALA A 7 -1.37 0.87 14.17
CA ALA A 7 -1.59 2.21 13.65
C ALA A 7 -2.63 2.18 12.52
N ALA A 8 -3.40 3.25 12.36
CA ALA A 8 -4.38 3.34 11.29
C ALA A 8 -4.43 4.74 10.68
N LEU A 9 -4.59 4.80 9.35
CA LEU A 9 -4.69 6.06 8.62
C LEU A 9 -5.85 5.99 7.59
N PRO A 10 -6.91 6.79 7.75
CA PRO A 10 -7.94 6.89 6.72
C PRO A 10 -7.40 7.58 5.47
N PHE A 11 -7.91 7.19 4.31
CA PHE A 11 -7.60 7.85 3.04
C PHE A 11 -8.83 7.93 2.14
N GLN A 12 -8.78 8.85 1.18
CA GLN A 12 -9.78 8.98 0.13
C GLN A 12 -9.14 9.32 -1.20
N VAL A 13 -9.34 8.47 -2.22
CA VAL A 13 -8.86 8.72 -3.59
C VAL A 13 -10.07 8.97 -4.47
N SER A 14 -10.02 10.00 -5.31
CA SER A 14 -11.08 10.29 -6.28
C SER A 14 -10.51 10.35 -7.69
N GLY A 15 -11.22 9.77 -8.65
CA GLY A 15 -10.95 9.87 -10.07
C GLY A 15 -12.23 10.28 -10.83
N GLU A 16 -12.06 10.89 -11.98
CA GLU A 16 -13.15 11.23 -12.89
C GLU A 16 -12.76 10.76 -14.29
N ASN A 17 -13.69 10.11 -14.98
CA ASN A 17 -13.52 9.73 -16.37
C ASN A 17 -14.75 10.19 -17.19
N GLN A 18 -14.50 10.79 -18.34
CA GLN A 18 -15.54 11.27 -19.24
C GLN A 18 -15.40 10.60 -20.61
N VAL A 19 -16.50 10.01 -21.08
CA VAL A 19 -16.59 9.38 -22.39
C VAL A 19 -17.72 10.03 -23.19
N ILE A 20 -17.40 10.48 -24.41
CA ILE A 20 -18.37 11.06 -25.34
C ILE A 20 -18.64 10.04 -26.44
N ALA A 21 -19.89 9.57 -26.56
CA ALA A 21 -20.28 8.61 -27.58
C ALA A 21 -21.70 8.90 -28.07
N LYS A 22 -21.91 8.89 -29.40
CA LYS A 22 -23.22 9.01 -30.07
C LYS A 22 -24.10 10.16 -29.53
N GLY A 23 -23.50 11.33 -29.27
CA GLY A 23 -24.21 12.51 -28.77
C GLY A 23 -24.64 12.44 -27.30
N THR A 24 -24.18 11.44 -26.55
CA THR A 24 -24.35 11.33 -25.09
C THR A 24 -23.00 11.51 -24.42
N VAL A 25 -22.97 12.29 -23.35
CA VAL A 25 -21.82 12.45 -22.47
C VAL A 25 -22.03 11.54 -21.26
N THR A 26 -21.10 10.63 -21.00
CA THR A 26 -21.09 9.82 -19.77
C THR A 26 -19.91 10.25 -18.91
N THR A 27 -20.21 10.79 -17.74
CA THR A 27 -19.23 11.10 -16.71
C THR A 27 -19.32 10.01 -15.64
N THR A 28 -18.20 9.39 -15.31
CA THR A 28 -18.08 8.44 -14.20
C THR A 28 -17.14 9.05 -13.16
N GLU A 29 -17.70 9.45 -12.02
CA GLU A 29 -16.91 9.81 -10.85
C GLU A 29 -16.71 8.57 -9.99
N GLU A 30 -15.47 8.31 -9.60
CA GLU A 30 -15.12 7.18 -8.76
C GLU A 30 -14.45 7.68 -7.48
N ARG A 31 -14.97 7.24 -6.33
CA ARG A 31 -14.46 7.59 -5.01
C ARG A 31 -14.11 6.31 -4.25
N ARG A 32 -12.85 6.20 -3.85
CA ARG A 32 -12.34 5.13 -2.99
C ARG A 32 -12.23 5.68 -1.58
N HIS A 33 -12.94 5.06 -0.65
CA HIS A 33 -12.85 5.38 0.77
C HIS A 33 -12.20 4.20 1.48
N GLY A 34 -11.14 4.45 2.22
CA GLY A 34 -10.36 3.38 2.82
C GLY A 34 -9.60 3.74 4.07
N VAL A 35 -8.91 2.72 4.59
CA VAL A 35 -8.04 2.81 5.75
C VAL A 35 -6.81 1.94 5.52
N LEU A 36 -5.64 2.49 5.84
CA LEU A 36 -4.43 1.71 6.04
C LEU A 36 -4.37 1.27 7.50
N ARG A 37 -4.02 0.01 7.75
CA ARG A 37 -3.84 -0.53 9.10
C ARG A 37 -2.51 -1.27 9.19
N LEU A 38 -1.65 -0.83 10.09
CA LEU A 38 -0.43 -1.55 10.42
C LEU A 38 -0.68 -2.38 11.67
N GLU A 39 -0.56 -3.70 11.56
CA GLU A 39 -0.69 -4.64 12.66
C GLU A 39 0.53 -5.57 12.66
N GLY A 40 1.46 -5.35 13.61
CA GLY A 40 2.71 -6.07 13.68
C GLY A 40 3.58 -5.91 12.42
N ALA A 41 3.69 -6.98 11.63
CA ALA A 41 4.46 -7.01 10.38
C ALA A 41 3.59 -6.98 9.11
N THR A 42 2.31 -6.65 9.26
CA THR A 42 1.34 -6.62 8.15
C THR A 42 0.73 -5.22 8.03
N LEU A 43 0.85 -4.63 6.85
CA LEU A 43 0.11 -3.45 6.45
C LEU A 43 -1.12 -3.89 5.64
N THR A 44 -2.33 -3.68 6.16
CA THR A 44 -3.56 -3.95 5.44
C THR A 44 -4.08 -2.68 4.77
N VAL A 45 -4.34 -2.75 3.47
CA VAL A 45 -5.02 -1.69 2.71
C VAL A 45 -6.48 -2.11 2.55
N GLN A 46 -7.41 -1.36 3.15
CA GLN A 46 -8.84 -1.65 3.06
C GLN A 46 -9.56 -0.50 2.37
N TRP A 47 -10.44 -0.79 1.43
CA TRP A 47 -11.21 0.24 0.75
C TRP A 47 -12.51 -0.28 0.16
N ARG A 48 -13.44 0.64 -0.09
CA ARG A 48 -14.63 0.43 -0.91
C ARG A 48 -14.63 1.43 -2.06
N VAL A 49 -15.26 1.05 -3.17
CA VAL A 49 -15.44 1.92 -4.34
C VAL A 49 -16.89 2.38 -4.40
N GLU A 50 -17.08 3.68 -4.60
CA GLU A 50 -18.37 4.30 -4.91
C GLU A 50 -18.25 4.96 -6.27
N ARG A 51 -19.16 4.62 -7.20
CA ARG A 51 -19.21 5.17 -8.54
C ARG A 51 -20.49 5.94 -8.73
N GLU A 52 -20.38 7.16 -9.24
CA GLU A 52 -21.50 7.96 -9.69
C GLU A 52 -21.40 8.09 -11.22
N ILE A 53 -22.34 7.49 -11.92
CA ILE A 53 -22.39 7.47 -13.38
C ILE A 53 -23.48 8.43 -13.81
N GLN A 54 -23.06 9.58 -14.35
CA GLN A 54 -23.96 10.57 -14.91
C GLN A 54 -23.98 10.44 -16.43
N ARG A 55 -25.17 10.25 -16.99
CA ARG A 55 -25.39 10.21 -18.45
C ARG A 55 -26.22 11.42 -18.85
N VAL A 56 -25.67 12.24 -19.73
CA VAL A 56 -26.29 13.46 -20.27
C VAL A 56 -26.51 13.28 -21.77
N GLY A 57 -27.77 13.12 -22.16
CA GLY A 57 -28.21 13.04 -23.56
C GLY A 57 -29.55 13.76 -23.73
N VAL A 58 -30.55 13.07 -24.30
CA VAL A 58 -31.93 13.57 -24.37
C VAL A 58 -32.58 13.67 -22.97
N GLU A 59 -32.08 12.87 -22.03
CA GLU A 59 -32.47 12.83 -20.62
C GLU A 59 -31.21 12.83 -19.76
N ILE A 60 -31.27 13.43 -18.56
CA ILE A 60 -30.20 13.35 -17.57
C ILE A 60 -30.53 12.19 -16.62
N ARG A 61 -29.62 11.22 -16.51
CA ARG A 61 -29.73 10.11 -15.56
C ARG A 61 -28.47 10.01 -14.71
N THR A 62 -28.66 9.75 -13.42
CA THR A 62 -27.58 9.51 -12.46
C THR A 62 -27.81 8.16 -11.82
N ASP A 63 -26.85 7.26 -11.98
CA ASP A 63 -26.81 5.97 -11.31
C ASP A 63 -25.68 5.97 -10.27
N THR A 64 -25.92 5.38 -9.10
CA THR A 64 -24.90 5.20 -8.06
C THR A 64 -24.67 3.73 -7.81
N GLU A 65 -23.42 3.29 -7.94
CA GLU A 65 -22.98 1.93 -7.68
C GLU A 65 -22.00 1.91 -6.51
N ARG A 66 -22.11 0.90 -5.65
CA ARG A 66 -21.21 0.71 -4.50
C ARG A 66 -20.71 -0.72 -4.48
N ASP A 67 -19.40 -0.87 -4.54
CA ASP A 67 -18.75 -2.16 -4.45
C ASP A 67 -18.57 -2.60 -3.00
N GLY A 68 -18.40 -3.91 -2.82
CA GLY A 68 -18.02 -4.50 -1.55
C GLY A 68 -16.68 -4.00 -1.01
N MET A 69 -16.46 -4.19 0.29
CA MET A 69 -15.19 -3.88 0.93
C MET A 69 -14.08 -4.81 0.39
N ARG A 70 -12.97 -4.21 -0.03
CA ARG A 70 -11.72 -4.90 -0.39
C ARG A 70 -10.72 -4.75 0.74
N SER A 71 -9.89 -5.78 0.93
CA SER A 71 -8.87 -5.83 1.97
C SER A 71 -7.69 -6.62 1.46
N ILE A 72 -6.56 -5.94 1.26
CA ILE A 72 -5.34 -6.54 0.75
C ILE A 72 -4.22 -6.38 1.79
N PRO A 73 -3.65 -7.48 2.31
CA PRO A 73 -2.47 -7.41 3.15
C PRO A 73 -1.20 -7.24 2.31
N VAL A 74 -0.33 -6.33 2.74
CA VAL A 74 1.03 -6.12 2.24
C VAL A 74 1.97 -6.39 3.41
N ARG A 75 3.00 -7.21 3.21
CA ARG A 75 3.95 -7.50 4.28
C ARG A 75 4.94 -6.36 4.41
N VAL A 76 5.32 -6.02 5.65
CA VAL A 76 6.28 -4.93 5.92
C VAL A 76 7.65 -5.21 5.30
N ASP A 77 8.06 -6.47 5.15
CA ASP A 77 9.33 -6.83 4.47
C ASP A 77 9.34 -6.54 2.96
N GLN A 78 8.17 -6.31 2.37
CA GLN A 78 8.02 -5.87 0.98
C GLN A 78 8.08 -4.34 0.86
N LEU A 79 8.12 -3.59 1.98
CA LEU A 79 8.17 -2.13 2.00
C LEU A 79 9.61 -1.62 2.17
N GLY A 80 9.94 -0.57 1.43
CA GLY A 80 11.26 0.07 1.40
C GLY A 80 11.34 1.36 2.20
N ASP A 81 10.29 2.18 2.13
CA ASP A 81 10.20 3.50 2.79
C ASP A 81 8.72 3.89 2.98
N ALA A 82 8.43 4.67 4.01
CA ALA A 82 7.15 5.32 4.26
C ALA A 82 7.36 6.79 4.67
N ARG A 83 6.78 7.71 3.91
CA ARG A 83 6.94 9.15 4.18
C ARG A 83 5.73 9.98 3.80
N VAL A 84 5.56 11.10 4.49
CA VAL A 84 4.60 12.14 4.11
C VAL A 84 5.32 13.22 3.32
N ARG A 85 4.86 13.49 2.09
CA ARG A 85 5.36 14.59 1.26
C ARG A 85 4.27 15.61 0.96
N THR A 86 4.69 16.80 0.56
CA THR A 86 3.80 17.83 0.01
C THR A 86 4.06 17.93 -1.49
N ARG A 87 2.99 18.07 -2.27
CA ARG A 87 3.03 18.31 -3.72
C ARG A 87 2.27 19.59 -4.05
N GLY A 88 2.75 20.33 -5.06
CA GLY A 88 2.10 21.54 -5.58
C GLY A 88 2.75 22.84 -5.11
N ARG A 89 2.29 23.96 -5.70
CA ARG A 89 2.69 25.32 -5.28
C ARG A 89 2.10 25.63 -3.91
N TRP A 90 2.67 26.60 -3.18
CA TRP A 90 2.27 26.98 -1.81
C TRP A 90 0.74 27.09 -1.61
N TRP A 91 0.00 27.62 -2.59
CA TRP A 91 -1.45 27.81 -2.51
C TRP A 91 -2.31 26.61 -2.98
N TRP A 92 -1.73 25.56 -3.57
CA TRP A 92 -2.40 24.29 -3.95
C TRP A 92 -1.73 23.07 -3.29
N ARG A 93 -1.16 23.23 -2.09
CA ARG A 93 -0.46 22.14 -1.41
C ARG A 93 -1.41 20.98 -1.17
N ARG A 94 -1.00 19.81 -1.64
CA ARG A 94 -1.62 18.52 -1.32
C ARG A 94 -0.62 17.70 -0.53
N TRP A 95 -1.10 17.12 0.56
CA TRP A 95 -0.31 16.19 1.36
C TRP A 95 -0.53 14.78 0.81
N GLU A 96 0.54 14.01 0.75
CA GLU A 96 0.54 12.65 0.25
C GLU A 96 1.32 11.76 1.22
N LEU A 97 0.75 10.63 1.62
CA LEU A 97 1.51 9.51 2.15
C LEU A 97 2.05 8.72 0.96
N VAL A 98 3.34 8.44 0.96
CA VAL A 98 4.02 7.62 -0.04
C VAL A 98 4.59 6.40 0.65
N LEU A 99 4.11 5.23 0.23
CA LEU A 99 4.68 3.95 0.60
C LEU A 99 5.47 3.43 -0.60
N THR A 100 6.75 3.18 -0.41
CA THR A 100 7.66 2.67 -1.44
C THR A 100 7.83 1.19 -1.23
N ALA A 101 7.72 0.40 -2.28
CA ALA A 101 7.99 -1.03 -2.24
C ALA A 101 9.49 -1.33 -2.41
N ARG A 102 9.95 -2.43 -1.80
CA ARG A 102 11.26 -3.04 -2.10
C ARG A 102 11.22 -3.86 -3.38
N ASP A 103 10.07 -4.45 -3.68
CA ASP A 103 9.82 -5.24 -4.87
C ASP A 103 8.64 -4.64 -5.64
N LEU A 104 8.75 -4.54 -6.97
CA LEU A 104 7.72 -3.98 -7.84
C LEU A 104 6.39 -4.74 -7.69
N SER A 105 6.42 -6.02 -7.31
CA SER A 105 5.21 -6.82 -7.16
C SER A 105 4.45 -6.59 -5.85
N ALA A 106 4.99 -5.81 -4.91
CA ALA A 106 4.37 -5.62 -3.59
C ALA A 106 2.97 -4.99 -3.67
N PHE A 107 2.73 -4.18 -4.71
CA PHE A 107 1.47 -3.47 -4.92
C PHE A 107 0.65 -4.02 -6.09
N ASP A 108 1.09 -5.08 -6.77
CA ASP A 108 0.31 -5.71 -7.86
C ASP A 108 -1.12 -6.10 -7.43
N PRO A 109 -1.35 -6.69 -6.24
CA PRO A 109 -2.70 -7.05 -5.80
C PRO A 109 -3.59 -5.85 -5.51
N LEU A 110 -3.00 -4.65 -5.39
CA LEU A 110 -3.71 -3.40 -5.20
C LEU A 110 -4.07 -2.74 -6.54
N ALA A 111 -3.50 -3.18 -7.68
CA ALA A 111 -3.75 -2.60 -8.99
C ALA A 111 -5.04 -3.16 -9.64
N GLY A 112 -5.54 -2.48 -10.67
CA GLY A 112 -6.63 -2.95 -11.54
C GLY A 112 -7.95 -2.17 -11.41
N ASN A 113 -9.00 -2.66 -12.06
CA ASN A 113 -10.26 -1.93 -12.31
C ASN A 113 -10.92 -1.31 -11.06
N ASP A 114 -10.80 -1.95 -9.91
CA ASP A 114 -11.32 -1.43 -8.63
C ASP A 114 -10.21 -1.25 -7.59
N GLY A 115 -8.96 -1.40 -8.03
CA GLY A 115 -7.72 -1.15 -7.29
C GLY A 115 -7.26 0.29 -7.45
N PHE A 116 -5.97 0.56 -7.35
CA PHE A 116 -5.38 1.89 -7.50
C PHE A 116 -4.67 2.02 -8.85
N ASP A 117 -4.77 3.21 -9.43
CA ASP A 117 -3.94 3.60 -10.57
C ASP A 117 -2.60 4.14 -10.06
N PHE A 118 -1.54 3.38 -10.29
CA PHE A 118 -0.20 3.75 -9.86
C PHE A 118 0.50 4.61 -10.92
N ALA A 119 0.97 5.79 -10.51
CA ALA A 119 1.87 6.59 -11.36
C ALA A 119 3.26 5.95 -11.48
N HIS A 120 3.67 5.17 -10.48
CA HIS A 120 4.91 4.40 -10.46
C HIS A 120 4.64 3.04 -9.80
N PRO A 121 5.05 1.91 -10.41
CA PRO A 121 4.69 0.56 -9.92
C PRO A 121 5.19 0.29 -8.49
N ALA A 122 6.30 0.91 -8.08
CA ALA A 122 6.86 0.77 -6.73
C ALA A 122 6.31 1.76 -5.70
N GLU A 123 5.43 2.71 -6.06
CA GLU A 123 4.92 3.72 -5.11
C GLU A 123 3.39 3.64 -4.98
N LEU A 124 2.92 3.36 -3.77
CA LEU A 124 1.53 3.62 -3.38
C LEU A 124 1.44 5.02 -2.80
N VAL A 125 0.80 5.92 -3.55
CA VAL A 125 0.63 7.33 -3.19
C VAL A 125 -0.81 7.56 -2.78
N LEU A 126 -1.03 7.94 -1.53
CA LEU A 126 -2.36 8.23 -1.00
C LEU A 126 -2.46 9.70 -0.60
N PRO A 127 -3.47 10.43 -1.11
CA PRO A 127 -3.72 11.79 -0.67
C PRO A 127 -4.13 11.80 0.80
N VAL A 128 -3.58 12.74 1.55
CA VAL A 128 -3.82 12.96 2.97
C VAL A 128 -4.53 14.30 3.13
N ARG A 129 -5.62 14.29 3.90
CA ARG A 129 -6.32 15.53 4.23
C ARG A 129 -5.43 16.35 5.16
N THR A 130 -5.46 17.68 5.03
CA THR A 130 -4.66 18.57 5.88
C THR A 130 -4.91 18.31 7.38
N ALA A 131 -6.13 17.95 7.77
CA ALA A 131 -6.49 17.61 9.15
C ALA A 131 -5.81 16.31 9.66
N ASP A 132 -5.45 15.41 8.76
CA ASP A 132 -4.90 14.09 9.07
C ASP A 132 -3.37 14.04 8.88
N VAL A 133 -2.70 15.18 8.66
CA VAL A 133 -1.26 15.22 8.34
C VAL A 133 -0.40 14.70 9.50
N GLU A 134 -0.69 15.11 10.74
CA GLU A 134 0.06 14.61 11.90
C GLU A 134 -0.17 13.11 12.09
N LEU A 135 -1.42 12.65 11.93
CA LEU A 135 -1.74 11.22 11.95
C LEU A 135 -1.00 10.45 10.86
N ALA A 136 -0.89 11.01 9.66
CA ALA A 136 -0.14 10.39 8.57
C ALA A 136 1.37 10.33 8.83
N ARG A 137 1.94 11.33 9.52
CA ARG A 137 3.35 11.34 9.92
C ARG A 137 3.65 10.30 10.99
N GLU A 138 2.77 10.20 11.99
CA GLU A 138 2.84 9.15 13.01
C GLU A 138 2.74 7.78 12.36
N PHE A 139 1.75 7.58 11.49
CA PHE A 139 1.58 6.34 10.74
C PHE A 139 2.82 5.97 9.91
N ALA A 140 3.39 6.93 9.17
CA ALA A 140 4.61 6.72 8.39
C ALA A 140 5.80 6.33 9.28
N SER A 141 5.93 6.97 10.44
CA SER A 141 6.98 6.67 11.42
C SER A 141 6.84 5.26 12.01
N GLU A 142 5.60 4.81 12.27
CA GLU A 142 5.33 3.45 12.71
C GLU A 142 5.65 2.40 11.64
N VAL A 143 5.40 2.71 10.36
CA VAL A 143 5.81 1.84 9.24
C VAL A 143 7.34 1.78 9.13
N GLU A 144 8.02 2.92 9.14
CA GLU A 144 9.48 2.99 9.10
C GLU A 144 10.14 2.22 10.24
N LEU A 145 9.61 2.38 11.46
CA LEU A 145 10.09 1.64 12.61
C LEU A 145 9.88 0.13 12.44
N ALA A 146 8.75 -0.31 11.86
CA ALA A 146 8.52 -1.71 11.54
C ALA A 146 9.50 -2.28 10.50
N ILE A 147 9.84 -1.48 9.48
CA ILE A 147 10.85 -1.82 8.48
C ILE A 147 12.22 -1.96 9.14
N ALA A 148 12.60 -1.00 9.99
CA ALA A 148 13.89 -0.99 10.70
C ALA A 148 14.04 -2.19 11.65
N GLU A 149 13.00 -2.50 12.45
CA GLU A 149 13.00 -3.66 13.34
C GLU A 149 13.10 -5.00 12.59
N LEU A 150 12.52 -5.08 11.39
CA LEU A 150 12.62 -6.26 10.55
C LEU A 150 14.03 -6.40 9.95
N ALA A 151 14.61 -5.28 9.49
CA ALA A 151 15.98 -5.24 9.01
C ALA A 151 16.99 -5.62 10.10
N LEU A 152 16.82 -5.11 11.33
CA LEU A 152 17.66 -5.46 12.48
C LEU A 152 17.60 -6.96 12.77
N ARG A 153 16.40 -7.55 12.84
CA ARG A 153 16.24 -8.99 13.07
C ARG A 153 16.90 -9.84 11.98
N ALA A 154 16.80 -9.42 10.72
CA ALA A 154 17.46 -10.11 9.62
C ALA A 154 18.99 -10.04 9.73
N ALA A 155 19.54 -8.89 10.14
CA ALA A 155 20.97 -8.72 10.37
C ALA A 155 21.48 -9.57 11.55
N GLU A 156 20.74 -9.61 12.66
CA GLU A 156 21.05 -10.46 13.82
C GLU A 156 21.06 -11.95 13.45
N GLN A 157 20.10 -12.39 12.64
CA GLN A 157 20.06 -13.77 12.15
C GLN A 157 21.22 -14.10 11.21
N ALA A 158 21.60 -13.16 10.33
CA ALA A 158 22.73 -13.34 9.42
C ALA A 158 24.09 -13.34 10.16
N ALA A 159 24.18 -12.63 11.29
CA ALA A 159 25.38 -12.58 12.13
C ALA A 159 25.50 -13.77 13.10
N ALA A 160 24.47 -14.61 13.22
CA ALA A 160 24.52 -15.78 14.08
C ALA A 160 25.62 -16.75 13.60
N PRO A 161 26.55 -17.19 14.49
CA PRO A 161 27.62 -18.09 14.10
C PRO A 161 27.02 -19.40 13.56
N LEU A 162 27.57 -19.88 12.44
CA LEU A 162 27.21 -21.18 11.88
C LEU A 162 27.34 -22.25 12.97
N PRO A 163 26.36 -23.17 13.11
CA PRO A 163 26.49 -24.26 14.05
C PRO A 163 27.78 -25.02 13.73
N ALA A 164 28.61 -25.25 14.76
CA ALA A 164 29.85 -26.00 14.60
C ALA A 164 29.53 -27.36 13.94
N PRO A 165 30.36 -27.83 13.00
CA PRO A 165 30.17 -29.15 12.43
C PRO A 165 30.10 -30.17 13.57
N ALA A 166 29.09 -31.04 13.53
CA ALA A 166 28.89 -32.06 14.55
C ALA A 166 30.20 -32.87 14.71
N PRO A 167 30.71 -33.06 15.94
CA PRO A 167 31.89 -33.88 16.17
C PRO A 167 31.56 -35.33 15.82
N GLY A 168 31.92 -35.76 14.60
CA GLY A 168 31.66 -37.12 14.12
C GLY A 168 31.46 -37.31 12.62
N ALA A 169 31.33 -36.25 11.81
CA ALA A 169 31.26 -36.37 10.36
C ALA A 169 32.65 -36.59 9.74
N LEU A 170 33.25 -37.77 9.98
CA LEU A 170 34.40 -38.21 9.20
C LEU A 170 33.93 -38.56 7.78
N PRO A 171 34.65 -38.13 6.72
CA PRO A 171 34.39 -38.59 5.37
C PRO A 171 34.57 -40.11 5.34
N SER A 172 33.50 -40.84 5.03
CA SER A 172 33.55 -42.26 4.74
C SER A 172 34.55 -42.48 3.60
N ALA A 173 35.67 -43.14 3.90
CA ALA A 173 36.69 -43.48 2.93
C ALA A 173 36.07 -44.30 1.77
N PRO A 174 36.49 -44.09 0.52
CA PRO A 174 35.99 -44.89 -0.60
C PRO A 174 36.41 -46.36 -0.43
N PRO A 175 35.59 -47.31 -0.90
CA PRO A 175 35.91 -48.73 -0.81
C PRO A 175 37.15 -49.04 -1.65
N SER A 176 38.18 -49.61 -1.03
CA SER A 176 39.34 -50.17 -1.73
C SER A 176 38.91 -51.37 -2.58
N ALA A 177 39.34 -51.38 -3.85
CA ALA A 177 39.20 -52.49 -4.79
C ALA A 177 40.26 -53.57 -4.56
#